data_AF-A0A368FX59-F1
#
_entry.id   AF-A0A368FX59-F1
#
_cell.length_a   1.000
_cell.length_b   1.000
_cell.length_c   1.000
_cell.angle_alpha   90.00
_cell.angle_beta   90.00
_cell.angle_gamma   90.00
#
_symmetry.space_group_name_H-M   'P 1'
#
loop_
_entity.id
_entity.type
_entity.pdbx_description
1 polymer ?
#
loop_
_entity_poly.entity_id
_entity_poly.type
_entity_poly.pdbx_seq_one_letter_code
_entity_poly.pdbx_strand_id
1 'polypeptide(L)'
;MFISLQFGLTRYAVVLCTKEDGFPKGTHIEIPKSWKNLIGEDHSNANVEGDVVVRTIRWGDEIVLKSVASSAPISETEKREPVDLSVDSKYCSDASGFSCDRCGKVFSYSYYRDKHLKYTRCVDNGDRKYPCPICPR
;
A
#
# COMPACT_ATOMS: atom_id res chain seq x y z
N MET A 1 -7.67 -0.81 -20.81
CA MET A 1 -6.56 -0.68 -21.79
C MET A 1 -5.36 -1.48 -21.28
N PHE A 2 -4.70 -2.28 -22.13
CA PHE A 2 -3.54 -3.08 -21.77
C PHE A 2 -2.30 -2.51 -22.44
N ILE A 3 -1.25 -2.24 -21.67
CA ILE A 3 0.02 -1.72 -22.17
C ILE A 3 1.12 -2.67 -21.73
N SER A 4 1.88 -3.22 -22.66
CA SER A 4 3.07 -4.02 -22.37
C SER A 4 4.32 -3.34 -22.91
N LEU A 5 5.37 -3.30 -22.09
CA LEU A 5 6.68 -2.76 -22.40
C LEU A 5 7.73 -3.83 -22.12
N GLN A 6 8.62 -4.07 -23.09
CA GLN A 6 9.71 -5.02 -22.94
C GLN A 6 11.04 -4.27 -22.93
N PHE A 7 11.77 -4.34 -21.81
CA PHE A 7 13.11 -3.80 -21.66
C PHE A 7 14.08 -4.97 -21.45
N GLY A 8 14.83 -5.33 -22.49
CA GLY A 8 15.71 -6.50 -22.46
C GLY A 8 14.91 -7.81 -22.27
N LEU A 9 15.21 -8.53 -21.19
CA LEU A 9 14.51 -9.76 -20.78
C LEU A 9 13.28 -9.50 -19.90
N THR A 10 13.14 -8.29 -19.37
CA THR A 10 12.06 -7.95 -18.42
C THR A 10 10.85 -7.45 -19.19
N ARG A 11 9.70 -8.06 -18.94
CA ARG A 11 8.39 -7.63 -19.47
C ARG A 11 7.60 -6.96 -18.36
N TYR A 12 7.21 -5.71 -18.60
CA TYR A 12 6.29 -4.95 -17.77
C TYR A 12 4.95 -4.91 -18.47
N ALA A 13 3.88 -5.21 -17.75
CA ALA A 13 2.53 -5.06 -18.27
C ALA A 13 1.66 -4.33 -17.25
N VAL A 14 0.93 -3.35 -17.75
CA VAL A 14 0.07 -2.46 -16.99
C VAL A 14 -1.34 -2.60 -17.56
N VAL A 15 -2.32 -2.87 -16.69
CA VAL A 15 -3.73 -2.88 -17.06
C VAL A 15 -4.36 -1.63 -16.48
N LEU A 16 -4.88 -0.77 -17.35
CA LEU A 16 -5.61 0.44 -16.96
C LEU A 16 -7.11 0.21 -17.05
N CYS A 17 -7.83 0.67 -16.03
CA CYS A 17 -9.28 0.71 -16.03
C CYS A 17 -9.78 1.74 -17.06
N THR A 18 -10.59 1.30 -18.02
CA THR A 18 -11.22 2.19 -19.02
C THR A 18 -12.73 2.32 -18.83
N LYS A 19 -13.26 1.81 -17.72
CA LYS A 19 -14.68 1.94 -17.37
C LYS A 19 -14.92 3.34 -16.81
N GLU A 20 -15.88 4.07 -17.37
CA GLU A 20 -16.15 5.48 -17.00
C GLU A 20 -16.55 5.62 -15.52
N ASP A 21 -17.44 4.74 -15.04
CA ASP A 21 -17.85 4.70 -13.62
C ASP A 21 -16.80 4.07 -12.69
N GLY A 22 -15.76 3.47 -13.26
CA GLY A 22 -14.78 2.69 -12.52
C GLY A 22 -15.38 1.53 -11.73
N PHE A 23 -14.69 1.16 -10.65
CA PHE A 23 -15.05 0.09 -9.73
C PHE A 23 -14.95 0.56 -8.28
N PRO A 24 -16.06 0.70 -7.55
CA PRO A 24 -16.02 1.02 -6.13
C PRO A 24 -15.42 -0.12 -5.30
N LYS A 25 -14.87 0.21 -4.13
CA LYS A 25 -14.42 -0.81 -3.18
C LYS A 25 -15.56 -1.78 -2.85
N GLY A 26 -15.25 -3.07 -2.89
CA GLY A 26 -16.18 -4.17 -2.61
C GLY A 26 -16.85 -4.74 -3.86
N THR A 27 -16.69 -4.14 -5.04
CA THR A 27 -17.23 -4.72 -6.27
C THR A 27 -16.38 -5.86 -6.80
N HIS A 28 -17.03 -6.74 -7.54
CA HIS A 28 -16.36 -7.82 -8.28
C HIS A 28 -15.89 -7.32 -9.64
N ILE A 29 -14.69 -7.75 -10.04
CA ILE A 29 -14.11 -7.48 -11.36
C ILE A 29 -13.64 -8.79 -11.98
N GLU A 30 -14.09 -9.05 -13.20
CA GLU A 30 -13.69 -10.25 -13.94
C GLU A 30 -12.38 -9.96 -14.68
N ILE A 31 -11.27 -10.47 -14.13
CA ILE A 31 -9.96 -10.41 -14.78
C ILE A 31 -9.69 -11.79 -15.40
N PRO A 32 -9.57 -11.90 -16.75
CA PRO A 32 -9.23 -13.15 -17.40
C PRO A 32 -7.95 -13.76 -16.82
N LYS A 33 -7.95 -15.08 -16.59
CA LYS A 33 -6.80 -15.80 -15.99
C LYS A 33 -5.49 -15.56 -16.75
N SER A 34 -5.56 -15.42 -18.08
CA SER A 34 -4.41 -15.11 -18.94
C SER A 34 -3.74 -13.77 -18.60
N TRP A 35 -4.50 -12.82 -18.04
CA TRP A 35 -4.00 -11.49 -17.67
C TRP A 35 -3.53 -11.43 -16.23
N LYS A 36 -4.02 -12.32 -15.36
CA LYS A 36 -3.59 -12.37 -13.95
C LYS A 36 -2.08 -12.59 -13.84
N ASN A 37 -1.50 -13.45 -14.67
CA ASN A 37 -0.05 -13.69 -14.70
C ASN A 37 0.77 -12.57 -15.35
N LEU A 38 0.10 -11.60 -15.98
CA LEU A 38 0.75 -10.46 -16.66
C LEU A 38 0.70 -9.19 -15.82
N ILE A 39 -0.32 -9.04 -14.96
CA ILE A 39 -0.47 -7.89 -14.08
C ILE A 39 0.54 -8.01 -12.94
N GLY A 40 1.26 -6.93 -12.67
CA GLY A 40 2.20 -6.88 -11.54
C GLY A 40 1.49 -7.13 -10.21
N GLU A 41 2.11 -7.96 -9.38
CA GLU A 41 1.65 -8.22 -8.02
C GLU A 41 2.41 -7.33 -7.03
N ASP A 42 1.69 -6.53 -6.23
CA ASP A 42 2.29 -5.66 -5.20
C ASP A 42 1.43 -5.68 -3.93
N HIS A 43 2.02 -6.10 -2.81
CA HIS A 43 1.35 -6.16 -1.51
C HIS A 43 0.95 -4.78 -0.93
N SER A 44 1.61 -3.70 -1.34
CA SER A 44 1.40 -2.36 -0.79
C SER A 44 0.41 -1.55 -1.63
N ASN A 45 0.44 -1.73 -2.95
CA ASN A 45 -0.33 -0.93 -3.90
C ASN A 45 -1.48 -1.68 -4.57
N ALA A 46 -1.71 -2.96 -4.23
CA ALA A 46 -2.84 -3.72 -4.75
C ALA A 46 -4.18 -3.01 -4.53
N ASN A 47 -5.01 -3.06 -5.58
CA ASN A 47 -6.40 -2.60 -5.55
C ASN A 47 -7.39 -3.72 -5.88
N VAL A 48 -6.90 -4.88 -6.31
CA VAL A 48 -7.70 -6.09 -6.50
C VAL A 48 -7.08 -7.26 -5.75
N GLU A 49 -7.90 -7.99 -5.01
CA GLU A 49 -7.54 -9.24 -4.33
C GLU A 49 -8.44 -10.36 -4.87
N GLY A 50 -7.84 -11.32 -5.57
CA GLY A 50 -8.57 -12.37 -6.29
C GLY A 50 -9.39 -11.79 -7.45
N ASP A 51 -10.68 -11.55 -7.20
CA ASP A 51 -11.62 -10.88 -8.11
C ASP A 51 -12.38 -9.73 -7.42
N VAL A 52 -11.97 -9.35 -6.20
CA VAL A 52 -12.65 -8.31 -5.41
C VAL A 52 -11.80 -7.05 -5.39
N VAL A 53 -12.46 -5.93 -5.65
CA VAL A 53 -11.84 -4.61 -5.61
C VAL A 53 -11.69 -4.17 -4.16
N VAL A 54 -10.47 -4.20 -3.63
CA VAL A 54 -10.17 -3.80 -2.24
C VAL A 54 -9.99 -2.30 -2.08
N ARG A 55 -9.77 -1.59 -3.19
CA ARG A 55 -9.64 -0.13 -3.26
C ARG A 55 -10.35 0.38 -4.51
N THR A 56 -11.13 1.45 -4.39
CA THR A 56 -11.83 2.06 -5.53
C THR A 56 -10.87 2.35 -6.68
N ILE A 57 -11.21 1.86 -7.88
CA ILE A 57 -10.47 2.02 -9.13
C ILE A 57 -11.25 2.99 -10.02
N ARG A 58 -10.67 4.11 -10.39
CA ARG A 58 -11.30 5.10 -11.29
C ARG A 58 -10.87 4.86 -12.72
N TRP A 59 -11.51 5.56 -13.66
CA TRP A 59 -11.04 5.60 -15.03
C TRP A 59 -9.59 6.09 -15.09
N GLY A 60 -8.74 5.37 -15.84
CA GLY A 60 -7.32 5.66 -15.97
C GLY A 60 -6.44 5.11 -14.85
N ASP A 61 -7.01 4.58 -13.76
CA ASP A 61 -6.23 3.95 -12.70
C ASP A 61 -5.67 2.60 -13.17
N GLU A 62 -4.46 2.29 -12.72
CA GLU A 62 -3.84 0.98 -12.91
C GLU A 62 -4.48 -0.06 -12.00
N ILE A 63 -4.73 -1.25 -12.53
CA ILE A 63 -5.21 -2.43 -11.81
C ILE A 63 -3.99 -3.21 -11.34
N VAL A 64 -3.86 -3.37 -10.02
CA VAL A 64 -2.73 -4.04 -9.36
C VAL A 64 -3.28 -5.18 -8.51
N LEU A 65 -2.77 -6.39 -8.75
CA LEU A 65 -3.18 -7.58 -8.03
C LEU A 65 -2.41 -7.70 -6.71
N LYS A 66 -3.09 -8.15 -5.66
CA LYS A 66 -2.42 -8.60 -4.45
C LYS A 66 -1.81 -9.98 -4.72
N SER A 67 -0.51 -10.13 -4.47
CA SER A 67 0.10 -11.46 -4.53
C SER A 67 -0.59 -12.37 -3.52
N VAL A 68 -1.28 -13.38 -4.02
CA VAL A 68 -1.79 -14.46 -3.18
C VAL A 68 -0.65 -15.46 -3.11
N ALA A 69 0.21 -15.32 -2.11
CA ALA A 69 1.12 -16.40 -1.75
C ALA A 69 0.27 -17.68 -1.63
N SER A 70 0.55 -18.65 -2.51
CA SER A 70 -0.20 -19.87 -2.70
C SER A 70 -0.52 -20.53 -1.36
N SER A 71 -1.77 -20.45 -0.89
CA SER A 71 -2.26 -21.26 0.21
C SER A 71 -3.39 -22.15 -0.28
N ALA A 72 -3.05 -23.43 -0.50
CA ALA A 72 -4.04 -24.50 -0.44
C ALA A 72 -4.43 -24.76 1.03
N PRO A 73 -5.63 -25.30 1.29
CA PRO A 73 -6.34 -25.12 2.56
C PRO A 73 -5.95 -26.18 3.59
N ILE A 74 -5.73 -25.79 4.84
CA ILE A 74 -5.84 -26.70 5.98
C ILE A 74 -6.50 -25.94 7.13
N SER A 75 -7.69 -26.38 7.50
CA SER A 75 -8.41 -26.02 8.71
C SER A 75 -7.82 -26.72 9.92
N GLU A 76 -7.98 -26.07 11.07
CA GLU A 76 -7.88 -26.58 12.45
C GLU A 76 -6.49 -26.54 13.14
N THR A 77 -6.43 -25.62 14.11
CA THR A 77 -6.08 -25.88 15.52
C THR A 77 -4.77 -26.63 15.82
N GLU A 78 -3.71 -25.90 16.19
CA GLU A 78 -3.10 -25.91 17.54
C GLU A 78 -1.71 -25.23 17.53
N LYS A 79 -1.59 -24.23 18.42
CA LYS A 79 -0.49 -23.95 19.36
C LYS A 79 0.98 -24.21 18.96
N ARG A 80 1.77 -23.20 19.35
CA ARG A 80 3.22 -23.14 19.69
C ARG A 80 4.11 -22.67 18.55
N GLU A 81 5.10 -21.78 18.71
CA GLU A 81 5.64 -20.96 19.81
C GLU A 81 6.51 -19.87 19.11
N PRO A 82 6.86 -18.76 19.78
CA PRO A 82 7.45 -17.59 19.15
C PRO A 82 8.97 -17.76 18.96
N VAL A 83 9.48 -17.41 17.77
CA VAL A 83 10.92 -17.19 17.59
C VAL A 83 11.24 -15.71 17.84
N ASP A 84 11.76 -15.52 19.04
CA ASP A 84 12.39 -14.32 19.57
C ASP A 84 13.63 -13.93 18.73
N LEU A 85 13.64 -12.69 18.25
CA LEU A 85 14.85 -11.96 17.91
C LEU A 85 14.78 -10.59 18.57
N SER A 86 14.91 -10.61 19.88
CA SER A 86 15.41 -9.53 20.71
C SER A 86 16.71 -8.98 20.14
N VAL A 87 16.67 -7.75 19.62
CA VAL A 87 17.80 -6.82 19.70
C VAL A 87 17.25 -5.44 20.07
N ASP A 88 17.50 -5.12 21.34
CA ASP A 88 17.37 -3.85 22.03
C ASP A 88 15.98 -3.18 22.02
N SER A 89 15.15 -3.83 22.84
CA SER A 89 14.16 -3.21 23.71
C SER A 89 14.76 -2.05 24.51
N LYS A 90 14.86 -0.87 23.88
CA LYS A 90 14.91 0.40 24.62
C LYS A 90 13.49 0.85 24.88
N TYR A 91 12.91 0.20 25.89
CA TYR A 91 11.71 0.58 26.60
C TYR A 91 11.70 2.10 26.85
N CYS A 92 10.90 2.84 26.08
CA CYS A 92 10.33 4.08 26.58
C CYS A 92 9.05 3.65 27.29
N SER A 93 9.14 3.66 28.61
CA SER A 93 8.10 3.34 29.57
C SER A 93 6.98 4.38 29.53
N ASP A 94 6.28 4.47 28.41
CA ASP A 94 5.00 5.15 28.34
C ASP A 94 4.19 4.50 27.22
N ALA A 95 2.94 4.17 27.51
CA ALA A 95 2.03 3.47 26.60
C ALA A 95 1.63 4.30 25.35
N SER A 96 2.40 5.33 25.03
CA SER A 96 2.27 6.20 23.87
C SER A 96 3.32 5.79 22.84
N GLY A 97 2.90 5.15 21.75
CA GLY A 97 3.77 4.97 20.59
C GLY A 97 4.31 6.30 20.05
N PHE A 98 5.07 6.25 18.95
CA PHE A 98 5.66 7.45 18.35
C PHE A 98 4.58 8.30 17.70
N SER A 99 4.00 9.24 18.45
CA SER A 99 2.92 10.07 17.96
C SER A 99 3.43 11.33 17.27
N CYS A 100 2.64 11.85 16.32
CA CYS A 100 2.85 13.17 15.74
C CYS A 100 2.04 14.19 16.54
N ASP A 101 2.70 15.16 17.16
CA ASP A 101 2.06 16.17 18.01
C ASP A 101 1.04 17.05 17.26
N ARG A 102 1.15 17.13 15.91
CA ARG A 102 0.23 17.95 15.09
C ARG A 102 -1.05 17.23 14.67
N CYS A 103 -0.94 15.96 14.29
CA CYS A 103 -2.10 15.21 13.78
C CYS A 103 -2.56 14.09 14.71
N GLY A 104 -1.87 13.88 15.83
CA GLY A 104 -2.15 12.83 16.81
C GLY A 104 -1.91 11.41 16.29
N LYS A 105 -1.39 11.22 15.06
CA LYS A 105 -1.15 9.87 14.52
C LYS A 105 -0.05 9.19 15.29
N VAL A 106 -0.35 8.00 15.80
CA VAL A 106 0.59 7.14 16.53
C VAL A 106 1.21 6.15 15.56
N PHE A 107 2.53 6.08 15.55
CA PHE A 107 3.31 5.13 14.78
C PHE A 107 3.97 4.10 15.69
N SER A 108 4.04 2.85 15.25
CA SER A 108 4.71 1.77 15.99
C SER A 108 6.23 1.95 16.07
N TYR A 109 6.81 2.69 15.13
CA TYR A 109 8.25 2.97 15.06
C TYR A 109 8.53 4.44 14.75
N SER A 110 9.60 4.97 15.33
CA SER A 110 10.09 6.33 15.09
C SER A 110 10.34 6.61 13.61
N TYR A 111 10.90 5.65 12.88
CA TYR A 111 11.16 5.76 11.45
C TYR A 111 9.93 6.17 10.63
N TYR A 112 8.76 5.60 10.94
CA TYR A 112 7.52 5.94 10.23
C TYR A 112 6.97 7.30 10.64
N ARG A 113 7.12 7.68 11.91
CA ARG A 113 6.81 9.05 12.38
C ARG A 113 7.70 10.07 11.69
N ASP A 114 8.99 9.81 11.56
CA ASP A 114 9.95 10.76 10.99
C ASP A 114 9.72 10.90 9.47
N LYS A 115 9.37 9.81 8.77
CA LYS A 115 8.87 9.87 7.40
C LYS A 115 7.60 10.72 7.30
N HIS A 116 6.66 10.54 8.22
CA HIS A 116 5.45 11.36 8.30
C HIS A 116 5.78 12.85 8.50
N LEU A 117 6.69 13.17 9.41
CA LEU A 117 7.19 14.52 9.67
C LEU A 117 8.06 15.08 8.54
N LYS A 118 8.44 14.32 7.51
CA LYS A 118 9.20 14.80 6.35
C LYS A 118 8.32 15.05 5.12
N TYR A 119 7.30 14.22 4.92
CA TYR A 119 6.51 14.22 3.68
C TYR A 119 5.10 14.78 3.85
N THR A 120 4.66 15.09 5.06
CA THR A 120 3.33 15.67 5.31
C THR A 120 3.43 17.12 5.79
N ARG A 121 2.30 17.82 5.83
CA ARG A 121 2.24 19.21 6.34
C ARG A 121 2.65 19.35 7.81
N CYS A 122 2.84 18.23 8.50
CA CYS A 122 3.34 18.15 9.86
C CYS A 122 4.85 18.43 9.99
N VAL A 123 5.53 18.95 8.94
CA VAL A 123 6.97 19.33 8.98
C VAL A 123 7.19 20.77 9.41
N ASP A 124 6.53 21.75 8.78
CA ASP A 124 7.13 23.09 8.68
C ASP A 124 6.47 24.20 9.52
N ASN A 125 5.49 23.91 10.39
CA ASN A 125 4.68 24.90 11.12
C ASN A 125 4.13 26.08 10.27
N GLY A 126 4.14 25.95 8.93
CA GLY A 126 3.85 27.05 8.00
C GLY A 126 4.98 28.08 7.84
N ASP A 127 6.11 27.97 8.57
CA ASP A 127 7.22 28.93 8.61
C ASP A 127 8.33 28.61 7.59
N ARG A 128 7.92 28.23 6.37
CA ARG A 128 8.86 27.98 5.27
C ARG A 128 9.34 29.32 4.72
N LYS A 129 10.67 29.50 4.66
CA LYS A 129 11.29 30.71 4.07
C LYS A 129 10.99 30.89 2.58
N TYR A 130 10.66 29.82 1.87
CA TYR A 130 10.34 29.83 0.43
C TYR A 130 9.07 29.04 0.14
N PRO A 131 7.89 29.67 0.32
CA PRO A 131 6.63 29.03 0.00
C PRO A 131 6.46 28.87 -1.52
N CYS A 132 6.08 27.68 -1.96
CA CYS A 132 5.47 27.50 -3.27
C CYS A 132 4.15 28.30 -3.31
N PRO A 133 3.96 29.22 -4.27
CA PRO A 133 2.75 30.01 -4.41
C PRO A 133 1.60 29.22 -5.09
N ILE A 134 1.92 28.10 -5.74
CA ILE A 134 0.97 27.30 -6.51
C ILE A 134 0.41 26.15 -5.67
N CYS A 135 1.20 25.61 -4.75
CA CYS A 135 0.76 24.49 -3.91
C CYS A 135 0.83 24.82 -2.40
N PRO A 136 -0.23 24.48 -1.64
CA PRO A 136 -0.29 24.67 -0.20
C PRO A 136 0.41 23.53 0.53
N ARG A 137 1.62 23.15 0.09
CA ARG A 137 2.43 22.18 0.82
C ARG A 137 2.81 22.73 2.18
#